data_AF-A0A969AAG8-F1
#
_entry.id   AF-A0A969AAG8-F1
#
_cell.length_a   1.000
_cell.length_b   1.000
_cell.length_c   1.000
_cell.angle_alpha   90.00
_cell.angle_beta   90.00
_cell.angle_gamma   90.00
#
_symmetry.space_group_name_H-M   'P 1'
#
loop_
_entity.id
_entity.type
_entity.pdbx_description
1 polymer ?
#
loop_
_entity_poly.entity_id
_entity_poly.type
_entity_poly.pdbx_seq_one_letter_code
_entity_poly.pdbx_strand_id
1 'polypeptide(L)'
;MADANLAVKFGKVIQTPTIFPDEQGKVEVTITNQGNTDFNAPLDLKLYASTDKVLDLNNLNKIDDVSADGNDLLKGTDELLGTLKQDNITLAPGKSQTLTIDFAGSDFRTASVVAPGLYYLFAEVQPGNNITDTNLTNNRASKLITQGDAVIQWNSILLNTIEATGKNGGDGTPPPLAARQQAIVHNAIYDAVLQAPAASDQAAVVEAGYRTLIDLFPTQASTIKSLRDNFLKAIPNSEAKKNGIEIGKQAAANVLNERRNDGSATAQVPFTPGNGIGDWQFTFSDGDTTDQIPGFANQALFADWGSVTPFVLESGNQFRPNTFPQYNSPFYATQLNQVKQLGAENSTARSADQTEIAQFWGYDRNDSFRPPGQWNQIAQEVALDKGNSLEDNAKLFAVLNTGLADAGIAAWDAKYVYEQLRPITAIREADADNNPNTIADPTWEPLLDTPPFPDYLSGHSVFGGAASAILARFFGDNTSYDIPSQELPGVSRSYGSFSQAADENADSRLFGGVHINSANVDGVSVGEQIGNFVFDNFG
;
A
#
# COMPACT_ATOMS: atom_id res chain seq x y z
N MET A 1 -0.45 -37.71 39.02
CA MET A 1 -1.73 -37.19 38.50
C MET A 1 -1.55 -37.14 37.00
N ALA A 2 -2.39 -37.79 36.22
CA ALA A 2 -2.24 -37.78 34.77
C ALA A 2 -2.60 -36.37 34.28
N ASP A 3 -1.62 -35.65 33.77
CA ASP A 3 -1.77 -34.25 33.39
C ASP A 3 -2.74 -34.15 32.22
N ALA A 4 -3.78 -33.33 32.38
CA ALA A 4 -4.64 -32.96 31.27
C ALA A 4 -3.78 -32.26 30.21
N ASN A 5 -3.71 -32.84 29.02
CA ASN A 5 -2.96 -32.26 27.91
C ASN A 5 -3.91 -31.52 26.98
N LEU A 6 -4.04 -30.21 27.16
CA LEU A 6 -4.88 -29.38 26.32
C LEU A 6 -4.12 -28.94 25.08
N ALA A 7 -4.72 -29.11 23.90
CA ALA A 7 -4.23 -28.57 22.65
C ALA A 7 -5.19 -27.50 22.13
N VAL A 8 -4.62 -26.52 21.43
CA VAL A 8 -5.36 -25.42 20.82
C VAL A 8 -5.31 -25.59 19.30
N LYS A 9 -6.40 -25.27 18.63
CA LYS A 9 -6.46 -25.17 17.18
C LYS A 9 -7.29 -23.96 16.76
N PHE A 10 -6.77 -23.14 15.85
CA PHE A 10 -7.59 -22.08 15.26
C PHE A 10 -8.73 -22.65 14.39
N GLY A 11 -9.93 -22.10 14.57
CA GLY A 11 -11.15 -22.43 13.83
C GLY A 11 -11.42 -21.46 12.66
N LYS A 12 -12.70 -21.18 12.38
CA LYS A 12 -13.09 -20.27 11.30
C LYS A 12 -12.92 -18.81 11.75
N VAL A 13 -12.18 -18.01 10.98
CA VAL A 13 -12.24 -16.55 11.10
C VAL A 13 -13.53 -16.08 10.45
N ILE A 14 -14.39 -15.39 11.21
CA ILE A 14 -15.65 -14.84 10.70
C ILE A 14 -15.34 -13.38 10.33
N GLN A 15 -15.35 -13.05 9.01
CA GLN A 15 -14.92 -11.79 8.34
C GLN A 15 -15.14 -10.49 9.17
N THR A 16 -14.31 -9.45 9.12
CA THR A 16 -13.21 -9.05 8.20
C THR A 16 -12.03 -8.52 9.05
N PRO A 17 -10.77 -8.89 8.82
CA PRO A 17 -9.66 -8.20 9.45
C PRO A 17 -9.44 -6.89 8.70
N THR A 18 -9.97 -5.81 9.25
CA THR A 18 -9.77 -4.47 8.72
C THR A 18 -9.29 -3.52 9.81
N ILE A 19 -8.48 -2.61 9.30
CA ILE A 19 -7.84 -1.42 9.84
C ILE A 19 -8.80 -0.36 10.43
N PHE A 20 -10.12 -0.58 10.48
CA PHE A 20 -11.09 0.47 10.88
C PHE A 20 -11.49 0.38 12.37
N PRO A 21 -11.41 1.47 13.17
CA PRO A 21 -11.86 1.54 14.57
C PRO A 21 -13.31 1.11 14.82
N ASP A 22 -14.11 0.97 13.77
CA ASP A 22 -15.54 0.75 13.83
C ASP A 22 -15.94 -0.67 13.38
N GLU A 23 -14.99 -1.49 12.91
CA GLU A 23 -15.29 -2.81 12.31
C GLU A 23 -14.90 -3.99 13.22
N GLN A 24 -15.90 -4.85 13.44
CA GLN A 24 -15.99 -5.91 14.44
C GLN A 24 -15.44 -7.25 13.89
N GLY A 25 -14.20 -7.61 14.21
CA GLY A 25 -13.61 -8.90 13.84
C GLY A 25 -13.76 -9.96 14.94
N LYS A 26 -14.00 -11.22 14.56
CA LYS A 26 -14.04 -12.37 15.50
C LYS A 26 -13.15 -13.51 15.04
N VAL A 27 -12.43 -14.11 15.99
CA VAL A 27 -11.66 -15.35 15.75
C VAL A 27 -12.22 -16.48 16.59
N GLU A 28 -12.43 -17.64 15.96
CA GLU A 28 -12.75 -18.87 16.67
C GLU A 28 -11.48 -19.62 17.06
N VAL A 29 -11.38 -19.99 18.33
CA VAL A 29 -10.30 -20.81 18.86
C VAL A 29 -10.91 -22.08 19.46
N THR A 30 -10.53 -23.23 18.94
CA THR A 30 -10.97 -24.54 19.43
C THR A 30 -9.95 -25.12 20.39
N ILE A 31 -10.37 -25.42 21.61
CA ILE A 31 -9.56 -26.06 22.64
C ILE A 31 -9.98 -27.52 22.71
N THR A 32 -9.03 -28.45 22.69
CA THR A 32 -9.28 -29.88 22.73
C THR A 32 -8.51 -30.52 23.88
N ASN A 33 -9.19 -31.34 24.68
CA ASN A 33 -8.51 -32.17 25.66
C ASN A 33 -7.92 -33.42 24.99
N GLN A 34 -6.61 -33.43 24.78
CA GLN A 34 -5.84 -34.57 24.24
C GLN A 34 -5.29 -35.48 25.36
N GLY A 35 -5.54 -35.14 26.63
CA GLY A 35 -5.23 -35.99 27.77
C GLY A 35 -6.17 -37.19 27.89
N ASN A 36 -5.80 -38.12 28.78
CA ASN A 36 -6.57 -39.33 29.05
C ASN A 36 -7.53 -39.19 30.25
N THR A 37 -7.67 -37.99 30.80
CA THR A 37 -8.53 -37.66 31.94
C THR A 37 -9.35 -36.40 31.67
N ASP A 38 -10.49 -36.27 32.33
CA ASP A 38 -11.31 -35.05 32.24
C ASP A 38 -10.53 -33.82 32.73
N PHE A 39 -10.63 -32.72 31.98
CA PHE A 39 -10.19 -31.40 32.42
C PHE A 39 -11.39 -30.70 33.06
N ASN A 40 -11.24 -30.27 34.32
CA ASN A 40 -12.26 -29.57 35.11
C ASN A 40 -11.58 -28.47 35.93
N ALA A 41 -11.31 -27.33 35.30
CA ALA A 41 -10.61 -26.22 35.94
C ALA A 41 -10.89 -24.89 35.22
N PRO A 42 -10.55 -23.75 35.84
CA PRO A 42 -10.44 -22.48 35.13
C PRO A 42 -9.40 -22.57 33.99
N LEU A 43 -9.62 -21.77 32.96
CA LEU A 43 -8.78 -21.72 31.77
C LEU A 43 -8.48 -20.26 31.39
N ASP A 44 -7.21 -19.96 31.13
CA ASP A 44 -6.80 -18.70 30.52
C ASP A 44 -6.40 -18.97 29.05
N LEU A 45 -7.10 -18.31 28.12
CA LEU A 45 -6.75 -18.30 26.69
C LEU A 45 -6.09 -16.96 26.34
N LYS A 46 -4.81 -17.00 26.01
CA LYS A 46 -4.03 -15.84 25.57
C LYS A 46 -3.97 -15.79 24.06
N LEU A 47 -4.06 -14.59 23.52
CA LEU A 47 -3.91 -14.33 22.09
C LEU A 47 -2.74 -13.36 21.87
N TYR A 48 -1.86 -13.70 20.94
CA TYR A 48 -0.70 -12.91 20.57
C TYR A 48 -0.72 -12.54 19.09
N ALA A 49 -0.03 -11.46 18.76
CA ALA A 49 0.35 -11.09 17.40
C ALA A 49 1.87 -11.05 17.29
N SER A 50 2.41 -11.47 16.15
CA SER A 50 3.85 -11.43 15.81
C SER A 50 4.04 -10.92 14.40
N THR A 51 5.10 -10.18 14.13
CA THR A 51 5.41 -9.72 12.77
C THR A 51 6.29 -10.67 11.96
N ASP A 52 6.97 -11.63 12.59
CA ASP A 52 8.08 -12.39 11.97
C ASP A 52 7.87 -13.93 11.91
N LYS A 53 6.66 -14.41 12.24
CA LYS A 53 6.26 -15.84 12.35
C LYS A 53 6.81 -16.56 13.57
N VAL A 54 7.52 -15.88 14.46
CA VAL A 54 8.17 -16.50 15.62
C VAL A 54 7.69 -15.81 16.89
N LEU A 55 6.93 -16.54 17.72
CA LEU A 55 6.55 -16.02 19.03
C LEU A 55 7.74 -16.10 20.02
N ASP A 56 8.36 -14.98 20.32
CA ASP A 56 9.38 -14.78 21.34
C ASP A 56 8.81 -14.09 22.60
N LEU A 57 8.49 -14.90 23.60
CA LEU A 57 7.98 -14.43 24.88
C LEU A 57 8.99 -13.60 25.70
N ASN A 58 10.27 -13.60 25.35
CA ASN A 58 11.30 -12.76 25.99
C ASN A 58 11.35 -11.36 25.37
N ASN A 59 10.70 -11.18 24.22
CA ASN A 59 10.60 -9.94 23.46
C ASN A 59 9.13 -9.51 23.28
N LEU A 60 8.31 -9.79 24.29
CA LEU A 60 6.86 -9.62 24.27
C LEU A 60 6.43 -8.29 24.86
N ASN A 61 5.65 -7.51 24.11
CA ASN A 61 4.93 -6.35 24.64
C ASN A 61 3.67 -6.82 25.39
N LYS A 62 3.63 -6.57 26.71
CA LYS A 62 2.50 -6.92 27.59
C LYS A 62 1.53 -5.74 27.77
N ILE A 63 0.34 -6.04 28.26
CA ILE A 63 -0.72 -5.05 28.51
C ILE A 63 -0.34 -4.05 29.61
N ASP A 64 0.54 -4.45 30.52
CA ASP A 64 1.01 -3.67 31.66
C ASP A 64 2.45 -3.16 31.51
N ASP A 65 3.06 -3.32 30.33
CA ASP A 65 4.35 -2.70 30.07
C ASP A 65 4.18 -1.18 30.04
N VAL A 66 4.83 -0.51 30.98
CA VAL A 66 4.92 0.94 31.08
C VAL A 66 6.38 1.26 31.36
N SER A 67 6.97 2.19 30.62
CA SER A 67 8.30 2.69 30.97
C SER A 67 8.27 3.35 32.36
N ALA A 68 9.43 3.44 33.00
CA ALA A 68 9.57 4.08 34.32
C ALA A 68 9.16 5.57 34.35
N ASP A 69 9.00 6.20 33.18
CA ASP A 69 8.56 7.59 32.99
C ASP A 69 7.15 7.72 32.38
N GLY A 70 6.43 6.62 32.14
CA GLY A 70 5.06 6.62 31.62
C GLY A 70 4.93 6.81 30.11
N ASN A 71 6.04 6.86 29.37
CA ASN A 71 6.11 6.83 27.92
C ASN A 71 6.45 5.42 27.45
N ASP A 72 5.41 4.63 27.26
CA ASP A 72 5.50 3.24 26.81
C ASP A 72 6.30 3.17 25.49
N LEU A 73 7.30 2.29 25.50
CA LEU A 73 8.26 2.02 24.44
C LEU A 73 8.12 0.53 24.19
N LEU A 74 7.43 0.17 23.11
CA LEU A 74 7.28 -1.21 22.66
C LEU A 74 8.67 -1.78 22.38
N LYS A 75 9.06 -2.82 23.11
CA LYS A 75 10.42 -3.37 23.11
C LYS A 75 10.64 -4.52 22.14
N GLY A 76 9.60 -5.03 21.47
CA GLY A 76 9.72 -6.21 20.63
C GLY A 76 8.72 -6.37 19.49
N THR A 77 8.94 -7.43 18.70
CA THR A 77 8.19 -7.81 17.49
C THR A 77 6.91 -8.60 17.78
N ASP A 78 6.71 -9.00 19.03
CA ASP A 78 5.54 -9.76 19.50
C ASP A 78 4.72 -8.99 20.54
N GLU A 79 3.42 -9.26 20.55
CA GLU A 79 2.48 -8.56 21.41
C GLU A 79 1.42 -9.48 21.99
N LEU A 80 1.13 -9.32 23.29
CA LEU A 80 -0.05 -9.90 23.93
C LEU A 80 -1.27 -9.01 23.67
N LEU A 81 -2.24 -9.54 22.93
CA LEU A 81 -3.48 -8.84 22.61
C LEU A 81 -4.47 -8.86 23.78
N GLY A 82 -4.50 -9.94 24.56
CA GLY A 82 -5.44 -10.09 25.65
C GLY A 82 -5.52 -11.50 26.20
N THR A 83 -6.27 -11.66 27.29
CA THR A 83 -6.48 -12.94 27.96
C THR A 83 -7.97 -13.13 28.23
N LEU A 84 -8.59 -14.09 27.55
CA LEU A 84 -9.96 -14.51 27.85
C LEU A 84 -9.92 -15.53 28.99
N LYS A 85 -10.57 -15.18 30.11
CA LYS A 85 -10.72 -16.09 31.25
C LYS A 85 -12.02 -16.86 31.15
N GLN A 86 -11.95 -18.17 31.39
CA GLN A 86 -13.11 -19.04 31.52
C GLN A 86 -13.06 -19.72 32.88
N ASP A 87 -13.99 -19.33 33.77
CA ASP A 87 -13.93 -19.74 35.18
C ASP A 87 -14.11 -21.25 35.40
N ASN A 88 -14.84 -21.94 34.51
CA ASN A 88 -15.08 -23.39 34.61
C ASN A 88 -15.23 -24.03 33.22
N ILE A 89 -14.18 -24.68 32.72
CA ILE A 89 -14.25 -25.54 31.54
C ILE A 89 -14.22 -27.00 31.96
N THR A 90 -15.15 -27.77 31.39
CA THR A 90 -15.23 -29.23 31.52
C THR A 90 -15.05 -29.87 30.15
N LEU A 91 -13.91 -30.53 29.92
CA LEU A 91 -13.61 -31.24 28.66
C LEU A 91 -13.20 -32.68 28.97
N ALA A 92 -14.00 -33.64 28.51
CA ALA A 92 -13.63 -35.06 28.55
C ALA A 92 -12.53 -35.37 27.50
N PRO A 93 -11.77 -36.48 27.64
CA PRO A 93 -10.78 -36.92 26.67
C PRO A 93 -11.31 -36.94 25.23
N GLY A 94 -10.56 -36.30 24.32
CA GLY A 94 -10.89 -36.16 22.91
C GLY A 94 -12.03 -35.20 22.58
N LYS A 95 -12.55 -34.45 23.56
CA LYS A 95 -13.60 -33.43 23.33
C LYS A 95 -13.00 -32.05 23.15
N SER A 96 -13.72 -31.24 22.38
CA SER A 96 -13.34 -29.87 22.04
C SER A 96 -14.42 -28.87 22.41
N GLN A 97 -14.00 -27.64 22.70
CA GLN A 97 -14.86 -26.47 22.86
C GLN A 97 -14.31 -25.35 21.99
N THR A 98 -15.17 -24.71 21.20
CA THR A 98 -14.81 -23.51 20.43
C THR A 98 -15.23 -22.28 21.19
N LEU A 99 -14.29 -21.34 21.35
CA LEU A 99 -14.52 -20.02 21.89
C LEU A 99 -14.45 -19.01 20.75
N THR A 100 -15.38 -18.05 20.74
CA THR A 100 -15.34 -16.91 19.81
C THR A 100 -14.78 -15.71 20.57
N ILE A 101 -13.63 -15.23 20.13
CA ILE A 101 -12.99 -14.02 20.67
C ILE A 101 -13.44 -12.84 19.80
N ASP A 102 -13.95 -11.80 20.47
CA ASP A 102 -14.32 -10.53 19.85
C ASP A 102 -13.22 -9.50 20.14
N PHE A 103 -12.57 -9.01 19.10
CA PHE A 103 -11.49 -8.03 19.24
C PHE A 103 -11.97 -6.67 19.75
N ALA A 104 -13.28 -6.40 19.75
CA ALA A 104 -13.86 -5.20 20.36
C ALA A 104 -14.17 -5.37 21.87
N GLY A 105 -13.93 -6.56 22.44
CA GLY A 105 -14.15 -6.84 23.86
C GLY A 105 -13.16 -6.11 24.77
N SER A 106 -13.59 -5.76 25.98
CA SER A 106 -12.76 -5.05 26.98
C SER A 106 -11.53 -5.83 27.46
N ASP A 107 -11.51 -7.14 27.24
CA ASP A 107 -10.45 -8.05 27.68
C ASP A 107 -9.25 -8.10 26.70
N PHE A 108 -9.38 -7.45 25.53
CA PHE A 108 -8.40 -7.44 24.47
C PHE A 108 -8.12 -5.99 24.02
N ARG A 109 -6.85 -5.66 23.80
CA ARG A 109 -6.39 -4.37 23.27
C ARG A 109 -6.18 -4.45 21.76
N THR A 110 -6.19 -3.28 21.11
CA THR A 110 -5.73 -3.14 19.72
C THR A 110 -4.23 -3.42 19.68
N ALA A 111 -3.79 -4.20 18.68
CA ALA A 111 -2.37 -4.38 18.42
C ALA A 111 -1.70 -3.02 18.15
N SER A 112 -0.42 -2.95 18.48
CA SER A 112 0.46 -1.79 18.39
C SER A 112 1.51 -1.93 17.28
N VAL A 113 1.31 -2.84 16.32
CA VAL A 113 2.21 -3.13 15.19
C VAL A 113 1.48 -2.92 13.86
N VAL A 114 2.01 -2.06 12.99
CA VAL A 114 1.38 -1.57 11.74
C VAL A 114 1.99 -2.24 10.54
N ALA A 115 1.12 -2.56 9.59
CA ALA A 115 1.44 -3.40 8.45
C ALA A 115 0.19 -4.07 7.87
N PRO A 116 -0.74 -3.39 7.13
CA PRO A 116 -1.95 -3.99 6.54
C PRO A 116 -1.69 -5.34 5.85
N GLY A 117 -1.57 -6.45 6.60
CA GLY A 117 -1.44 -7.79 6.04
C GLY A 117 -0.56 -8.75 6.82
N LEU A 118 0.24 -8.31 7.78
CA LEU A 118 1.27 -9.16 8.38
C LEU A 118 1.32 -9.08 9.89
N TYR A 119 0.45 -9.89 10.50
CA TYR A 119 0.79 -10.43 11.80
C TYR A 119 0.33 -11.89 11.83
N TYR A 120 1.14 -12.74 12.44
CA TYR A 120 0.80 -14.12 12.74
C TYR A 120 0.08 -14.13 14.08
N LEU A 121 -1.16 -14.59 14.10
CA LEU A 121 -1.87 -14.82 15.34
C LEU A 121 -1.39 -16.13 15.97
N PHE A 122 -1.01 -16.05 17.25
CA PHE A 122 -0.73 -17.21 18.09
C PHE A 122 -1.76 -17.28 19.20
N ALA A 123 -2.22 -18.48 19.51
CA ALA A 123 -3.06 -18.72 20.68
C ALA A 123 -2.34 -19.68 21.63
N GLU A 124 -2.41 -19.38 22.92
CA GLU A 124 -1.85 -20.20 24.00
C GLU A 124 -2.90 -20.41 25.08
N VAL A 125 -2.98 -21.63 25.60
CA VAL A 125 -3.83 -21.97 26.73
C VAL A 125 -2.98 -22.32 27.95
N GLN A 126 -3.25 -21.69 29.10
CA GLN A 126 -2.59 -21.98 30.37
C GLN A 126 -3.59 -22.53 31.41
N PRO A 127 -3.16 -23.43 32.35
CA PRO A 127 -1.78 -23.69 32.78
C PRO A 127 -1.30 -25.15 32.64
N GLY A 128 -0.13 -25.35 31.99
CA GLY A 128 0.65 -26.59 32.13
C GLY A 128 1.45 -27.07 30.91
N ASN A 129 1.12 -26.66 29.67
CA ASN A 129 1.59 -27.42 28.51
C ASN A 129 2.32 -26.71 27.36
N ASN A 130 2.61 -25.40 27.40
CA ASN A 130 3.42 -24.72 26.36
C ASN A 130 3.04 -25.10 24.91
N ILE A 131 1.75 -25.38 24.63
CA ILE A 131 1.28 -25.69 23.28
C ILE A 131 0.82 -24.38 22.65
N THR A 132 1.63 -23.92 21.71
CA THR A 132 1.35 -22.78 20.83
C THR A 132 0.90 -23.34 19.48
N ASP A 133 -0.31 -23.00 19.00
CA ASP A 133 -0.71 -23.28 17.62
C ASP A 133 -0.33 -22.12 16.69
N THR A 134 0.28 -22.44 15.55
CA THR A 134 0.69 -21.51 14.50
C THR A 134 -0.18 -21.73 13.27
N ASN A 135 -1.26 -20.98 13.10
CA ASN A 135 -2.01 -21.04 11.86
C ASN A 135 -1.41 -20.05 10.85
N LEU A 136 -0.43 -20.49 10.04
CA LEU A 136 0.22 -19.66 9.02
C LEU A 136 -0.70 -19.27 7.84
N THR A 137 -1.94 -19.78 7.77
CA THR A 137 -2.88 -19.51 6.67
C THR A 137 -3.85 -18.35 6.95
N ASN A 138 -3.68 -17.64 8.06
CA ASN A 138 -4.63 -16.65 8.59
C ASN A 138 -4.36 -15.17 8.21
N ASN A 139 -3.36 -14.90 7.38
CA ASN A 139 -3.02 -13.53 6.96
C ASN A 139 -4.17 -12.85 6.18
N ARG A 140 -4.79 -11.81 6.75
CA ARG A 140 -5.35 -10.64 6.04
C ARG A 140 -5.31 -9.39 6.96
N ALA A 141 -4.80 -8.26 6.44
CA ALA A 141 -4.72 -6.85 6.90
C ALA A 141 -4.58 -6.43 8.42
N SER A 142 -3.52 -5.64 8.78
CA SER A 142 -3.11 -4.97 10.07
C SER A 142 -4.17 -4.25 10.91
N LYS A 143 -3.76 -3.88 12.14
CA LYS A 143 -4.06 -2.54 12.69
C LYS A 143 -3.00 -1.97 13.66
N LEU A 144 -2.89 -0.63 13.61
CA LEU A 144 -2.36 0.44 14.51
C LEU A 144 -1.00 0.29 15.21
N ILE A 145 -0.12 1.29 15.11
CA ILE A 145 1.11 1.39 15.89
C ILE A 145 0.67 2.32 16.98
N THR A 146 0.55 1.84 18.20
CA THR A 146 0.26 2.72 19.33
C THR A 146 1.51 2.82 20.16
N GLN A 147 2.54 3.45 19.58
CA GLN A 147 3.54 4.32 20.22
C GLN A 147 4.79 4.46 19.34
N GLY A 148 5.45 5.62 19.48
CA GLY A 148 6.71 5.93 18.80
C GLY A 148 6.55 7.12 17.86
N ASP A 149 5.99 6.88 16.68
CA ASP A 149 5.98 7.88 15.60
C ASP A 149 4.57 8.16 15.04
N ALA A 150 4.15 9.42 15.14
CA ALA A 150 2.89 9.90 14.58
C ALA A 150 2.88 9.88 13.04
N VAL A 151 4.01 10.13 12.38
CA VAL A 151 4.11 10.20 10.92
C VAL A 151 3.82 8.85 10.29
N ILE A 152 4.45 7.78 10.80
CA ILE A 152 4.24 6.40 10.33
C ILE A 152 2.76 5.99 10.49
N GLN A 153 2.15 6.36 11.61
CA GLN A 153 0.74 6.09 11.84
C GLN A 153 -0.17 6.83 10.86
N TRP A 154 0.08 8.11 10.64
CA TRP A 154 -0.73 8.91 9.70
C TRP A 154 -0.47 8.56 8.23
N ASN A 155 0.73 8.07 7.88
CA ASN A 155 0.99 7.41 6.60
C ASN A 155 0.07 6.20 6.41
N SER A 156 0.01 5.32 7.41
CA SER A 156 -0.84 4.14 7.34
C SER A 156 -2.33 4.50 7.31
N ILE A 157 -2.79 5.48 8.08
CA ILE A 157 -4.17 5.99 7.99
C ILE A 157 -4.47 6.50 6.57
N LEU A 158 -3.55 7.22 5.95
CA LEU A 158 -3.67 7.68 4.57
C LEU A 158 -3.80 6.52 3.57
N LEU A 159 -2.92 5.52 3.62
CA LEU A 159 -2.99 4.34 2.74
C LEU A 159 -4.32 3.60 2.91
N ASN A 160 -4.76 3.42 4.16
CA ASN A 160 -6.03 2.81 4.51
C ASN A 160 -7.23 3.60 3.97
N THR A 161 -7.15 4.93 4.05
CA THR A 161 -8.19 5.85 3.57
C THR A 161 -8.32 5.77 2.05
N ILE A 162 -7.19 5.64 1.33
CA ILE A 162 -7.16 5.42 -0.13
C ILE A 162 -7.78 4.05 -0.46
N GLU A 163 -7.32 2.97 0.18
CA GLU A 163 -7.86 1.62 -0.02
C GLU A 163 -9.37 1.54 0.19
N ALA A 164 -9.87 2.23 1.23
CA ALA A 164 -11.29 2.27 1.58
C ALA A 164 -12.18 2.80 0.45
N THR A 165 -11.65 3.67 -0.43
CA THR A 165 -12.42 4.25 -1.54
C THR A 165 -12.86 3.22 -2.58
N GLY A 166 -12.20 2.06 -2.66
CA GLY A 166 -12.57 0.98 -3.56
C GLY A 166 -13.36 -0.16 -2.92
N LYS A 167 -13.53 -0.14 -1.59
CA LYS A 167 -14.26 -1.19 -0.89
C LYS A 167 -15.75 -1.13 -1.21
N ASN A 168 -16.43 -2.28 -1.07
CA ASN A 168 -17.87 -2.41 -1.30
C ASN A 168 -18.33 -1.96 -2.71
N GLY A 169 -17.48 -2.16 -3.72
CA GLY A 169 -17.76 -1.78 -5.10
C GLY A 169 -17.54 -0.30 -5.41
N GLY A 170 -16.74 0.40 -4.60
CA GLY A 170 -16.31 1.76 -4.91
C GLY A 170 -15.32 1.81 -6.08
N ASP A 171 -15.25 2.97 -6.73
CA ASP A 171 -14.39 3.20 -7.90
C ASP A 171 -12.89 3.29 -7.54
N GLY A 172 -12.57 3.35 -6.25
CA GLY A 172 -11.20 3.54 -5.77
C GLY A 172 -10.67 4.94 -6.07
N THR A 173 -9.42 5.18 -5.69
CA THR A 173 -8.72 6.42 -6.02
C THR A 173 -7.73 6.13 -7.15
N PRO A 174 -7.80 6.78 -8.33
CA PRO A 174 -6.88 6.43 -9.41
C PRO A 174 -5.43 6.87 -9.11
N PRO A 175 -4.41 6.22 -9.69
CA PRO A 175 -3.02 6.37 -9.28
C PRO A 175 -2.47 7.80 -9.20
N PRO A 176 -2.65 8.69 -10.20
CA PRO A 176 -2.04 10.02 -10.15
C PRO A 176 -2.74 10.92 -9.11
N LEU A 177 -4.04 10.73 -8.87
CA LEU A 177 -4.77 11.39 -7.80
C LEU A 177 -4.33 10.88 -6.42
N ALA A 178 -4.11 9.58 -6.28
CA ALA A 178 -3.60 8.98 -5.04
C ALA A 178 -2.22 9.56 -4.67
N ALA A 179 -1.27 9.62 -5.64
CA ALA A 179 0.04 10.24 -5.43
C ALA A 179 -0.07 11.71 -4.97
N ARG A 180 -0.93 12.50 -5.63
CA ARG A 180 -1.20 13.90 -5.24
C ARG A 180 -1.75 14.02 -3.82
N GLN A 181 -2.72 13.17 -3.45
CA GLN A 181 -3.31 13.18 -2.11
C GLN A 181 -2.27 12.82 -1.05
N GLN A 182 -1.40 11.85 -1.33
CA GLN A 182 -0.31 11.47 -0.43
C GLN A 182 0.68 12.63 -0.24
N ALA A 183 1.01 13.36 -1.31
CA ALA A 183 1.89 14.54 -1.25
C ALA A 183 1.29 15.67 -0.40
N ILE A 184 -0.02 15.96 -0.53
CA ILE A 184 -0.70 16.98 0.27
C ILE A 184 -0.62 16.66 1.76
N VAL A 185 -0.91 15.42 2.14
CA VAL A 185 -0.91 14.99 3.55
C VAL A 185 0.51 15.08 4.13
N HIS A 186 1.50 14.54 3.42
CA HIS A 186 2.87 14.48 3.94
C HIS A 186 3.61 15.80 3.92
N ASN A 187 3.36 16.69 2.94
CA ASN A 187 3.88 18.05 2.99
C ASN A 187 3.27 18.84 4.16
N ALA A 188 1.98 18.69 4.45
CA ALA A 188 1.37 19.34 5.62
C ALA A 188 1.94 18.81 6.95
N ILE A 189 2.22 17.50 7.03
CA ILE A 189 2.87 16.88 8.18
C ILE A 189 4.29 17.43 8.37
N TYR A 190 5.09 17.50 7.30
CA TYR A 190 6.44 18.02 7.35
C TYR A 190 6.49 19.51 7.73
N ASP A 191 5.65 20.34 7.12
CA ASP A 191 5.49 21.75 7.49
C ASP A 191 5.14 21.92 8.97
N ALA A 192 4.26 21.07 9.50
CA ALA A 192 3.86 21.10 10.90
C ALA A 192 5.03 20.76 11.84
N VAL A 193 5.85 19.78 11.48
CA VAL A 193 7.04 19.38 12.25
C VAL A 193 8.08 20.50 12.25
N LEU A 194 8.38 21.10 11.10
CA LEU A 194 9.34 22.21 10.99
C LEU A 194 8.94 23.43 11.84
N GLN A 195 7.63 23.67 12.00
CA GLN A 195 7.08 24.81 12.74
C GLN A 195 6.88 24.53 14.24
N ALA A 196 7.19 23.33 14.74
CA ALA A 196 6.91 22.90 16.11
C ALA A 196 8.11 22.79 17.09
N PRO A 197 9.20 23.58 17.02
CA PRO A 197 10.41 23.35 17.84
C PRO A 197 10.21 23.54 19.37
N ALA A 198 9.10 24.16 19.80
CA ALA A 198 8.72 24.30 21.21
C ALA A 198 7.29 23.79 21.51
N ALA A 199 6.68 23.11 20.55
CA ALA A 199 5.34 22.53 20.65
C ALA A 199 5.45 20.99 20.64
N SER A 200 4.34 20.28 20.85
CA SER A 200 4.32 18.83 20.61
C SER A 200 4.23 18.57 19.12
N ASP A 201 5.34 18.09 18.56
CA ASP A 201 5.48 17.55 17.21
C ASP A 201 4.43 16.48 16.89
N GLN A 202 4.23 15.50 17.77
CA GLN A 202 3.20 14.47 17.60
C GLN A 202 1.80 15.07 17.48
N ALA A 203 1.45 16.06 18.32
CA ALA A 203 0.15 16.73 18.22
C ALA A 203 0.01 17.55 16.92
N ALA A 204 1.10 18.12 16.41
CA ALA A 204 1.13 18.85 15.15
C ALA A 204 0.96 17.93 13.95
N VAL A 205 1.71 16.82 13.89
CA VAL A 205 1.56 15.77 12.87
C VAL A 205 0.12 15.26 12.83
N VAL A 206 -0.44 14.92 13.99
CA VAL A 206 -1.78 14.37 14.12
C VAL A 206 -2.85 15.33 13.60
N GLU A 207 -2.77 16.61 13.98
CA GLU A 207 -3.75 17.58 13.49
C GLU A 207 -3.55 17.87 12.00
N ALA A 208 -2.32 17.94 11.49
CA ALA A 208 -2.03 18.17 10.07
C ALA A 208 -2.57 17.03 9.19
N GLY A 209 -2.25 15.78 9.56
CA GLY A 209 -2.74 14.57 8.89
C GLY A 209 -4.27 14.47 8.93
N TYR A 210 -4.88 14.73 10.09
CA TYR A 210 -6.34 14.77 10.24
C TYR A 210 -7.00 15.79 9.31
N ARG A 211 -6.53 17.04 9.31
CA ARG A 211 -7.15 18.13 8.57
C ARG A 211 -7.05 17.96 7.06
N THR A 212 -5.91 17.50 6.58
CA THR A 212 -5.74 17.17 5.15
C THR A 212 -6.61 15.99 4.74
N LEU A 213 -6.64 14.91 5.52
CA LEU A 213 -7.43 13.73 5.18
C LEU A 213 -8.95 13.98 5.17
N ILE A 214 -9.50 14.76 6.11
CA ILE A 214 -10.95 15.04 6.09
C ILE A 214 -11.38 16.01 4.97
N ASP A 215 -10.46 16.83 4.45
CA ASP A 215 -10.72 17.69 3.29
C ASP A 215 -10.70 16.86 2.00
N LEU A 216 -9.72 15.95 1.88
CA LEU A 216 -9.56 15.06 0.73
C LEU A 216 -10.58 13.92 0.69
N PHE A 217 -11.01 13.41 1.85
CA PHE A 217 -11.89 12.24 2.00
C PHE A 217 -13.06 12.52 2.95
N PRO A 218 -13.97 13.46 2.60
CA PRO A 218 -15.03 13.92 3.50
C PRO A 218 -16.00 12.82 3.93
N THR A 219 -16.20 11.78 3.13
CA THR A 219 -17.06 10.63 3.46
C THR A 219 -16.50 9.77 4.60
N GLN A 220 -15.19 9.84 4.87
CA GLN A 220 -14.50 9.08 5.91
C GLN A 220 -14.22 9.91 7.17
N ALA A 221 -14.67 11.18 7.20
CA ALA A 221 -14.30 12.15 8.21
C ALA A 221 -14.63 11.73 9.65
N SER A 222 -15.74 11.01 9.88
CA SER A 222 -16.11 10.54 11.21
C SER A 222 -15.10 9.54 11.78
N THR A 223 -14.69 8.56 10.97
CA THR A 223 -13.72 7.52 11.37
C THR A 223 -12.33 8.13 11.57
N ILE A 224 -11.90 9.02 10.68
CA ILE A 224 -10.61 9.73 10.79
C ILE A 224 -10.61 10.64 12.03
N LYS A 225 -11.74 11.30 12.35
CA LYS A 225 -11.86 12.10 13.58
C LYS A 225 -11.71 11.25 14.84
N SER A 226 -12.30 10.05 14.87
CA SER A 226 -12.15 9.13 16.00
C SER A 226 -10.69 8.71 16.19
N LEU A 227 -9.96 8.43 15.10
CA LEU A 227 -8.52 8.13 15.14
C LEU A 227 -7.71 9.29 15.73
N ARG A 228 -7.95 10.51 15.24
CA ARG A 228 -7.31 11.74 15.76
C ARG A 228 -7.60 11.98 17.23
N ASP A 229 -8.86 11.87 17.65
CA ASP A 229 -9.24 12.11 19.05
C ASP A 229 -8.62 11.07 19.99
N ASN A 230 -8.55 9.80 19.58
CA ASN A 230 -7.89 8.74 20.34
C ASN A 230 -6.39 9.00 20.48
N PHE A 231 -5.70 9.37 19.39
CA PHE A 231 -4.28 9.71 19.44
C PHE A 231 -4.03 10.89 20.38
N LEU A 232 -4.75 11.99 20.20
CA LEU A 232 -4.55 13.18 21.03
C LEU A 232 -4.91 12.92 22.49
N LYS A 233 -5.81 11.99 22.82
CA LYS A 233 -6.10 11.62 24.21
C LYS A 233 -4.89 11.00 24.91
N ALA A 234 -4.04 10.28 24.18
CA ALA A 234 -2.81 9.68 24.71
C ALA A 234 -1.72 10.73 25.02
N ILE A 235 -1.72 11.88 24.35
CA ILE A 235 -0.78 12.97 24.62
C ILE A 235 -1.20 13.74 25.88
N PRO A 236 -0.35 13.88 26.92
CA PRO A 236 -0.69 14.64 28.12
C PRO A 236 -1.12 16.08 27.81
N ASN A 237 -2.15 16.56 28.52
CA ASN A 237 -2.62 17.93 28.35
C ASN A 237 -1.57 18.94 28.80
N SER A 238 -1.08 19.74 27.87
CA SER A 238 -0.05 20.76 28.08
C SER A 238 -0.25 21.93 27.11
N GLU A 239 0.45 23.04 27.34
CA GLU A 239 0.48 24.15 26.38
C GLU A 239 1.17 23.73 25.07
N ALA A 240 2.22 22.91 25.17
CA ALA A 240 2.91 22.33 24.01
C ALA A 240 1.95 21.54 23.10
N LYS A 241 1.04 20.74 23.69
CA LYS A 241 0.01 20.01 22.94
C LYS A 241 -0.96 20.95 22.22
N LYS A 242 -1.45 22.00 22.89
CA LYS A 242 -2.36 22.98 22.27
C LYS A 242 -1.69 23.70 21.11
N ASN A 243 -0.45 24.14 21.30
CA ASN A 243 0.34 24.81 20.28
C ASN A 243 0.59 23.87 19.09
N GLY A 244 0.90 22.59 19.35
CA GLY A 244 1.08 21.59 18.31
C GLY A 244 -0.18 21.43 17.45
N ILE A 245 -1.34 21.31 18.08
CA ILE A 245 -2.63 21.25 17.36
C ILE A 245 -2.83 22.50 16.48
N GLU A 246 -2.60 23.71 16.98
CA GLU A 246 -2.81 24.91 16.15
C GLU A 246 -1.79 24.99 14.99
N ILE A 247 -0.54 24.59 15.21
CA ILE A 247 0.48 24.48 14.15
C ILE A 247 0.04 23.50 13.07
N GLY A 248 -0.37 22.28 13.45
CA GLY A 248 -0.80 21.27 12.49
C GLY A 248 -2.02 21.71 11.67
N LYS A 249 -2.95 22.42 12.31
CA LYS A 249 -4.10 23.03 11.62
C LYS A 249 -3.67 24.10 10.61
N GLN A 250 -2.71 24.96 10.96
CA GLN A 250 -2.21 26.00 10.05
C GLN A 250 -1.43 25.40 8.87
N ALA A 251 -0.57 24.41 9.13
CA ALA A 251 0.20 23.71 8.11
C ALA A 251 -0.73 23.03 7.08
N ALA A 252 -1.72 22.27 7.55
CA ALA A 252 -2.72 21.68 6.67
C ALA A 252 -3.50 22.72 5.85
N ALA A 253 -3.90 23.83 6.47
CA ALA A 253 -4.60 24.90 5.76
C ALA A 253 -3.74 25.54 4.66
N ASN A 254 -2.44 25.73 4.90
CA ASN A 254 -1.51 26.29 3.92
C ASN A 254 -1.40 25.39 2.68
N VAL A 255 -1.06 24.12 2.88
CA VAL A 255 -0.88 23.16 1.77
C VAL A 255 -2.19 22.95 1.02
N LEU A 256 -3.33 22.78 1.72
CA LEU A 256 -4.63 22.64 1.05
C LEU A 256 -5.00 23.87 0.21
N ASN A 257 -4.69 25.08 0.69
CA ASN A 257 -4.99 26.31 -0.04
C ASN A 257 -4.08 26.47 -1.27
N GLU A 258 -2.81 26.12 -1.15
CA GLU A 258 -1.88 26.09 -2.28
C GLU A 258 -2.36 25.12 -3.36
N ARG A 259 -2.82 23.93 -2.95
CA ARG A 259 -3.23 22.87 -3.88
C ARG A 259 -4.69 22.96 -4.33
N ARG A 260 -5.49 23.90 -3.81
CA ARG A 260 -6.93 24.00 -4.09
C ARG A 260 -7.26 24.21 -5.57
N ASN A 261 -6.41 24.94 -6.29
CA ASN A 261 -6.63 25.35 -7.68
C ASN A 261 -5.50 24.89 -8.61
N ASP A 262 -4.88 23.75 -8.32
CA ASP A 262 -3.77 23.20 -9.11
C ASP A 262 -4.20 22.47 -10.40
N GLY A 263 -5.47 22.59 -10.81
CA GLY A 263 -6.00 21.95 -12.01
C GLY A 263 -6.49 20.50 -11.82
N SER A 264 -6.19 19.85 -10.70
CA SER A 264 -6.54 18.44 -10.47
C SER A 264 -8.05 18.15 -10.51
N ALA A 265 -8.88 19.08 -10.02
CA ALA A 265 -10.34 18.94 -10.01
C ALA A 265 -10.98 18.93 -11.41
N THR A 266 -10.25 19.40 -12.44
CA THR A 266 -10.71 19.49 -13.83
C THR A 266 -9.89 18.63 -14.79
N ALA A 267 -8.90 17.89 -14.28
CA ALA A 267 -8.00 17.07 -15.10
C ALA A 267 -8.69 15.86 -15.76
N GLN A 268 -9.86 15.46 -15.25
CA GLN A 268 -10.70 14.49 -15.94
C GLN A 268 -11.51 15.19 -17.03
N VAL A 269 -11.00 15.15 -18.26
CA VAL A 269 -11.67 15.68 -19.45
C VAL A 269 -12.18 14.55 -20.35
N PRO A 270 -13.20 14.80 -21.19
CA PRO A 270 -13.53 13.90 -22.29
C PRO A 270 -12.33 13.73 -23.21
N PHE A 271 -12.07 12.49 -23.64
CA PHE A 271 -11.01 12.17 -24.58
C PHE A 271 -11.58 11.26 -25.66
N THR A 272 -11.36 11.63 -26.91
CA THR A 272 -11.73 10.82 -28.07
C THR A 272 -10.44 10.39 -28.73
N PRO A 273 -10.11 9.09 -28.70
CA PRO A 273 -8.92 8.63 -29.36
C PRO A 273 -8.98 8.86 -30.87
N GLY A 274 -7.82 9.09 -31.48
CA GLY A 274 -7.69 9.24 -32.92
C GLY A 274 -7.92 7.93 -33.68
N ASN A 275 -7.88 8.01 -35.02
CA ASN A 275 -8.06 6.86 -35.93
C ASN A 275 -6.79 6.56 -36.73
N GLY A 276 -5.67 7.19 -36.40
CA GLY A 276 -4.36 6.97 -37.00
C GLY A 276 -3.75 5.65 -36.56
N ILE A 277 -2.73 5.21 -37.31
CA ILE A 277 -1.97 4.02 -36.93
C ILE A 277 -1.25 4.32 -35.62
N GLY A 278 -1.61 3.55 -34.60
CA GLY A 278 -0.97 3.68 -33.30
C GLY A 278 -1.62 4.69 -32.36
N ASP A 279 -2.74 5.30 -32.72
CA ASP A 279 -3.54 6.09 -31.79
C ASP A 279 -4.17 5.13 -30.78
N TRP A 280 -3.96 5.37 -29.49
CA TRP A 280 -4.49 4.55 -28.40
C TRP A 280 -5.99 4.32 -28.59
N GLN A 281 -6.50 3.15 -28.24
CA GLN A 281 -7.93 2.86 -28.26
C GLN A 281 -8.38 2.41 -26.88
N PHE A 282 -9.66 2.62 -26.55
CA PHE A 282 -10.25 2.01 -25.36
C PHE A 282 -10.08 0.49 -25.42
N THR A 283 -9.56 -0.10 -24.35
CA THR A 283 -9.30 -1.53 -24.26
C THR A 283 -10.47 -2.23 -23.57
N PHE A 284 -11.02 -3.25 -24.24
CA PHE A 284 -12.10 -4.10 -23.74
C PHE A 284 -11.53 -5.50 -23.49
N SER A 285 -11.74 -6.06 -22.29
CA SER A 285 -11.07 -7.27 -21.79
C SER A 285 -11.55 -8.60 -22.40
N ASP A 286 -12.42 -8.59 -23.40
CA ASP A 286 -12.94 -9.82 -24.03
C ASP A 286 -13.35 -9.65 -25.50
N GLY A 287 -13.05 -8.49 -26.11
CA GLY A 287 -13.58 -8.14 -27.43
C GLY A 287 -15.10 -7.88 -27.45
N ASP A 288 -15.77 -7.97 -26.30
CA ASP A 288 -17.09 -7.42 -26.08
C ASP A 288 -16.94 -5.95 -25.71
N THR A 289 -17.47 -5.06 -26.55
CA THR A 289 -17.52 -3.61 -26.25
C THR A 289 -18.46 -3.29 -25.07
N THR A 290 -19.04 -4.32 -24.43
CA THR A 290 -19.94 -4.21 -23.29
C THR A 290 -19.38 -4.69 -21.96
N ASP A 291 -18.25 -5.41 -21.91
CA ASP A 291 -17.64 -5.85 -20.65
C ASP A 291 -16.75 -4.74 -20.07
N GLN A 292 -17.43 -3.82 -19.41
CA GLN A 292 -16.85 -2.62 -18.82
C GLN A 292 -16.19 -2.99 -17.50
N ILE A 293 -14.93 -2.57 -17.29
CA ILE A 293 -14.43 -2.39 -15.93
C ILE A 293 -15.46 -1.53 -15.19
N PRO A 294 -16.13 -2.04 -14.13
CA PRO A 294 -17.11 -1.26 -13.40
C PRO A 294 -16.45 0.04 -12.90
N GLY A 295 -16.95 1.18 -13.38
CA GLY A 295 -16.45 2.53 -13.03
C GLY A 295 -15.78 3.32 -14.17
N PHE A 296 -15.27 2.68 -15.24
CA PHE A 296 -14.51 3.36 -16.31
C PHE A 296 -15.02 3.14 -17.73
N ALA A 297 -16.28 2.74 -17.87
CA ALA A 297 -16.96 2.60 -19.15
C ALA A 297 -16.74 3.81 -20.08
N ASN A 298 -15.92 3.64 -21.13
CA ASN A 298 -15.62 4.63 -22.17
C ASN A 298 -14.96 5.94 -21.67
N GLN A 299 -14.14 5.89 -20.62
CA GLN A 299 -13.47 7.09 -20.12
C GLN A 299 -11.96 6.92 -20.02
N ALA A 300 -11.21 7.78 -20.72
CA ALA A 300 -9.77 7.83 -20.59
C ALA A 300 -9.43 8.48 -19.26
N LEU A 301 -8.66 7.77 -18.43
CA LEU A 301 -8.40 8.19 -17.06
C LEU A 301 -7.53 9.45 -17.03
N PHE A 302 -8.12 10.56 -16.57
CA PHE A 302 -7.47 11.84 -16.35
C PHE A 302 -6.64 12.37 -17.53
N ALA A 303 -7.25 12.50 -18.71
CA ALA A 303 -6.54 12.90 -19.94
C ALA A 303 -5.81 14.26 -19.89
N ASP A 304 -6.15 15.16 -18.97
CA ASP A 304 -5.48 16.45 -18.79
C ASP A 304 -4.63 16.50 -17.51
N TRP A 305 -4.28 15.36 -16.90
CA TRP A 305 -3.49 15.33 -15.66
C TRP A 305 -2.08 15.89 -15.83
N GLY A 306 -1.50 15.82 -17.03
CA GLY A 306 -0.20 16.43 -17.35
C GLY A 306 -0.17 17.96 -17.18
N SER A 307 -1.34 18.60 -17.17
CA SER A 307 -1.51 20.05 -16.97
C SER A 307 -1.71 20.46 -15.51
N VAL A 308 -1.80 19.51 -14.58
CA VAL A 308 -1.86 19.79 -13.14
C VAL A 308 -0.58 20.53 -12.74
N THR A 309 -0.71 21.63 -12.01
CA THR A 309 0.44 22.39 -11.50
C THR A 309 1.34 21.44 -10.70
N PRO A 310 2.63 21.24 -11.04
CA PRO A 310 3.48 20.36 -10.25
C PRO A 310 3.75 20.89 -8.84
N PHE A 311 4.35 20.06 -7.99
CA PHE A 311 4.81 20.45 -6.66
C PHE A 311 6.22 21.05 -6.72
N VAL A 312 7.14 20.44 -7.49
CA VAL A 312 8.54 20.88 -7.61
C VAL A 312 8.96 21.05 -9.07
N LEU A 313 8.47 20.22 -9.99
CA LEU A 313 8.73 20.40 -11.43
C LEU A 313 8.23 21.75 -11.95
N GLU A 314 8.86 22.26 -13.00
CA GLU A 314 8.40 23.47 -13.70
C GLU A 314 7.12 23.20 -14.51
N SER A 315 7.00 22.00 -15.08
CA SER A 315 5.86 21.56 -15.90
C SER A 315 5.84 20.03 -16.04
N GLY A 316 4.69 19.45 -16.38
CA GLY A 316 4.57 18.00 -16.60
C GLY A 316 5.46 17.46 -17.71
N ASN A 317 5.81 18.29 -18.70
CA ASN A 317 6.67 17.89 -19.80
C ASN A 317 8.18 18.11 -19.55
N GLN A 318 8.60 18.55 -18.35
CA GLN A 318 10.00 18.89 -18.06
C GLN A 318 10.97 17.75 -18.37
N PHE A 319 10.58 16.51 -18.06
CA PHE A 319 11.36 15.30 -18.31
C PHE A 319 10.71 14.36 -19.33
N ARG A 320 9.70 14.82 -20.09
CA ARG A 320 9.10 14.00 -21.13
C ARG A 320 10.19 13.60 -22.14
N PRO A 321 10.31 12.31 -22.50
CA PRO A 321 11.21 11.88 -23.57
C PRO A 321 10.98 12.70 -24.84
N ASN A 322 11.99 12.85 -25.69
CA ASN A 322 11.78 13.58 -26.97
C ASN A 322 11.22 12.67 -28.07
N THR A 323 11.31 11.35 -27.87
CA THR A 323 10.89 10.33 -28.83
C THR A 323 10.19 9.18 -28.12
N PHE A 324 9.39 8.43 -28.88
CA PHE A 324 8.75 7.20 -28.44
C PHE A 324 8.96 6.10 -29.51
N PRO A 325 8.79 4.81 -29.17
CA PRO A 325 8.96 3.70 -30.10
C PRO A 325 8.00 3.81 -31.31
N GLN A 326 8.57 3.93 -32.51
CA GLN A 326 7.79 4.07 -33.75
C GLN A 326 7.25 2.72 -34.23
N TYR A 327 5.95 2.64 -34.54
CA TYR A 327 5.25 1.40 -34.90
C TYR A 327 5.86 0.64 -36.07
N ASN A 328 6.33 1.34 -37.10
CA ASN A 328 6.94 0.72 -38.29
C ASN A 328 8.41 0.31 -38.10
N SER A 329 8.97 0.40 -36.90
CA SER A 329 10.38 0.13 -36.63
C SER A 329 10.64 -1.34 -36.25
N PRO A 330 11.79 -1.93 -36.64
CA PRO A 330 12.21 -3.24 -36.14
C PRO A 330 12.38 -3.27 -34.61
N PHE A 331 12.70 -2.13 -34.01
CA PHE A 331 12.78 -1.99 -32.55
C PHE A 331 11.41 -2.23 -31.91
N TYR A 332 10.37 -1.52 -32.37
CA TYR A 332 9.00 -1.73 -31.88
C TYR A 332 8.54 -3.17 -32.04
N ALA A 333 8.78 -3.80 -33.20
CA ALA A 333 8.44 -5.19 -33.42
C ALA A 333 9.11 -6.15 -32.41
N THR A 334 10.36 -5.88 -32.04
CA THR A 334 11.06 -6.69 -31.02
C THR A 334 10.36 -6.58 -29.66
N GLN A 335 10.00 -5.36 -29.26
CA GLN A 335 9.32 -5.11 -27.98
C GLN A 335 7.91 -5.72 -27.97
N LEU A 336 7.15 -5.58 -29.06
CA LEU A 336 5.80 -6.14 -29.19
C LEU A 336 5.82 -7.67 -29.15
N ASN A 337 6.78 -8.31 -29.82
CA ASN A 337 6.95 -9.76 -29.78
C ASN A 337 7.39 -10.25 -28.38
N GLN A 338 8.18 -9.46 -27.65
CA GLN A 338 8.56 -9.78 -26.28
C GLN A 338 7.35 -9.80 -25.35
N VAL A 339 6.51 -8.75 -25.37
CA VAL A 339 5.28 -8.71 -24.55
C VAL A 339 4.25 -9.73 -25.02
N LYS A 340 4.16 -10.01 -26.33
CA LYS A 340 3.31 -11.10 -26.84
C LYS A 340 3.69 -12.45 -26.25
N GLN A 341 4.99 -12.74 -26.16
CA GLN A 341 5.51 -13.99 -25.63
C GLN A 341 5.39 -14.10 -24.11
N LEU A 342 5.80 -13.06 -23.38
CA LEU A 342 5.90 -13.10 -21.92
C LEU A 342 4.67 -12.57 -21.19
N GLY A 343 3.83 -11.77 -21.85
CA GLY A 343 2.68 -11.10 -21.27
C GLY A 343 1.35 -11.85 -21.43
N ALA A 344 1.29 -12.88 -22.28
CA ALA A 344 0.07 -13.62 -22.55
C ALA A 344 -0.49 -14.28 -21.28
N GLU A 345 -1.80 -14.27 -21.06
CA GLU A 345 -2.47 -14.94 -19.93
C GLU A 345 -2.02 -16.41 -19.81
N ASN A 346 -1.96 -17.10 -20.95
CA ASN A 346 -1.57 -18.51 -21.09
C ASN A 346 -0.11 -18.72 -21.55
N SER A 347 0.79 -17.78 -21.27
CA SER A 347 2.19 -17.87 -21.69
C SER A 347 2.85 -19.18 -21.21
N THR A 348 3.51 -19.87 -22.14
CA THR A 348 4.36 -21.04 -21.84
C THR A 348 5.85 -20.68 -21.70
N ALA A 349 6.20 -19.42 -21.99
CA ALA A 349 7.56 -18.89 -21.90
C ALA A 349 7.81 -18.14 -20.59
N ARG A 350 6.76 -17.50 -20.03
CA ARG A 350 6.82 -16.83 -18.72
C ARG A 350 6.97 -17.88 -17.61
N SER A 351 7.92 -17.66 -16.72
CA SER A 351 8.13 -18.52 -15.55
C SER A 351 7.08 -18.27 -14.45
N ALA A 352 7.03 -19.16 -13.46
CA ALA A 352 6.17 -18.98 -12.29
C ALA A 352 6.54 -17.72 -11.49
N ASP A 353 7.85 -17.47 -11.29
CA ASP A 353 8.32 -16.27 -10.59
C ASP A 353 7.96 -14.99 -11.35
N GLN A 354 8.10 -14.96 -12.68
CA GLN A 354 7.65 -13.82 -13.48
C GLN A 354 6.13 -13.56 -13.40
N THR A 355 5.33 -14.62 -13.21
CA THR A 355 3.89 -14.50 -12.98
C THR A 355 3.61 -13.90 -11.59
N GLU A 356 4.33 -14.36 -10.57
CA GLU A 356 4.24 -13.79 -9.22
C GLU A 356 4.69 -12.33 -9.20
N ILE A 357 5.77 -11.96 -9.90
CA ILE A 357 6.25 -10.58 -10.06
C ILE A 357 5.15 -9.69 -10.65
N ALA A 358 4.50 -10.12 -11.74
CA ALA A 358 3.42 -9.36 -12.37
C ALA A 358 2.27 -9.07 -11.40
N GLN A 359 1.87 -10.08 -10.62
CA GLN A 359 0.79 -9.96 -9.64
C GLN A 359 1.22 -9.16 -8.40
N PHE A 360 2.46 -9.34 -7.93
CA PHE A 360 3.03 -8.67 -6.76
C PHE A 360 3.03 -7.15 -6.94
N TRP A 361 3.41 -6.65 -8.11
CA TRP A 361 3.44 -5.23 -8.46
C TRP A 361 2.14 -4.73 -9.12
N GLY A 362 1.06 -5.52 -9.05
CA GLY A 362 -0.24 -5.20 -9.66
C GLY A 362 -0.78 -3.85 -9.17
N TYR A 363 -1.33 -3.81 -7.95
CA TYR A 363 -1.86 -2.61 -7.28
C TYR A 363 -2.86 -1.80 -8.14
N ASP A 364 -3.48 -2.45 -9.12
CA ASP A 364 -4.44 -1.86 -10.06
C ASP A 364 -5.89 -2.08 -9.62
N ARG A 365 -6.12 -2.89 -8.58
CA ARG A 365 -7.45 -3.07 -7.97
C ARG A 365 -7.95 -1.79 -7.31
N ASN A 366 -9.25 -1.56 -7.39
CA ASN A 366 -9.89 -0.41 -6.76
C ASN A 366 -9.71 -0.37 -5.25
N ASP A 367 -9.74 -1.54 -4.60
CA ASP A 367 -9.57 -1.72 -3.16
C ASP A 367 -8.11 -1.95 -2.74
N SER A 368 -7.16 -1.38 -3.49
CA SER A 368 -5.74 -1.28 -3.11
C SER A 368 -5.36 0.16 -2.80
N PHE A 369 -4.18 0.39 -2.22
CA PHE A 369 -3.62 1.74 -2.04
C PHE A 369 -2.81 2.24 -3.25
N ARG A 370 -2.93 1.57 -4.41
CA ARG A 370 -2.29 1.91 -5.69
C ARG A 370 -0.75 1.86 -5.67
N PRO A 371 -0.06 1.92 -6.84
CA PRO A 371 1.40 1.83 -6.89
C PRO A 371 2.15 2.90 -6.05
N PRO A 372 1.72 4.18 -6.00
CA PRO A 372 2.34 5.16 -5.10
C PRO A 372 2.26 4.74 -3.62
N GLY A 373 1.15 4.11 -3.20
CA GLY A 373 1.00 3.60 -1.85
C GLY A 373 1.93 2.42 -1.53
N GLN A 374 2.25 1.58 -2.52
CA GLN A 374 3.23 0.50 -2.35
C GLN A 374 4.63 1.03 -2.06
N TRP A 375 5.04 2.11 -2.74
CA TRP A 375 6.31 2.77 -2.43
C TRP A 375 6.31 3.45 -1.06
N ASN A 376 5.16 3.95 -0.59
CA ASN A 376 5.01 4.39 0.80
C ASN A 376 5.11 3.24 1.81
N GLN A 377 4.58 2.06 1.47
CA GLN A 377 4.74 0.86 2.31
C GLN A 377 6.22 0.47 2.41
N ILE A 378 6.94 0.43 1.28
CA ILE A 378 8.39 0.14 1.26
C ILE A 378 9.14 1.15 2.14
N ALA A 379 8.89 2.45 1.95
CA ALA A 379 9.53 3.50 2.73
C ALA A 379 9.24 3.36 4.24
N GLN A 380 8.02 2.97 4.60
CA GLN A 380 7.62 2.72 5.97
C GLN A 380 8.37 1.55 6.61
N GLU A 381 8.44 0.40 5.93
CA GLU A 381 9.15 -0.79 6.44
C GLU A 381 10.64 -0.49 6.65
N VAL A 382 11.26 0.21 5.70
CA VAL A 382 12.67 0.60 5.80
C VAL A 382 12.89 1.63 6.91
N ALA A 383 12.02 2.64 7.03
CA ALA A 383 12.11 3.63 8.10
C ALA A 383 12.03 3.00 9.50
N LEU A 384 11.18 1.98 9.66
CA LEU A 384 11.05 1.22 10.89
C LEU A 384 12.30 0.39 11.16
N ASP A 385 12.85 -0.32 10.16
CA ASP A 385 14.11 -1.07 10.29
C ASP A 385 15.29 -0.16 10.67
N LYS A 386 15.35 1.04 10.09
CA LYS A 386 16.41 2.02 10.39
C LYS A 386 16.22 2.77 11.70
N GLY A 387 15.05 2.67 12.34
CA GLY A 387 14.75 3.39 13.56
C GLY A 387 14.79 4.91 13.38
N ASN A 388 14.26 5.41 12.25
CA ASN A 388 14.21 6.84 11.94
C ASN A 388 13.51 7.64 13.05
N SER A 389 13.92 8.90 13.22
CA SER A 389 13.18 9.85 14.08
C SER A 389 11.88 10.30 13.42
N LEU A 390 11.00 10.95 14.19
CA LEU A 390 9.76 11.55 13.69
C LEU A 390 10.05 12.61 12.61
N GLU A 391 11.08 13.43 12.81
CA GLU A 391 11.48 14.46 11.85
C GLU A 391 12.06 13.86 10.57
N ASP A 392 12.89 12.81 10.69
CA ASP A 392 13.41 12.07 9.53
C ASP A 392 12.27 11.43 8.74
N ASN A 393 11.28 10.84 9.41
CA ASN A 393 10.10 10.27 8.77
C ASN A 393 9.22 11.33 8.13
N ALA A 394 9.00 12.47 8.78
CA ALA A 394 8.25 13.58 8.19
C ALA A 394 8.93 14.05 6.89
N LYS A 395 10.25 14.21 6.90
CA LYS A 395 11.02 14.58 5.71
C LYS A 395 10.97 13.51 4.62
N LEU A 396 11.21 12.25 4.99
CA LEU A 396 11.20 11.10 4.09
C LEU A 396 9.91 11.02 3.29
N PHE A 397 8.76 11.00 3.97
CA PHE A 397 7.49 10.86 3.29
C PHE A 397 7.11 12.12 2.52
N ALA A 398 7.50 13.32 2.97
CA ALA A 398 7.22 14.53 2.22
C ALA A 398 8.00 14.59 0.89
N VAL A 399 9.31 14.30 0.90
CA VAL A 399 10.09 14.27 -0.35
C VAL A 399 9.67 13.12 -1.28
N LEU A 400 9.41 11.92 -0.72
CA LEU A 400 8.95 10.76 -1.49
C LEU A 400 7.64 11.06 -2.20
N ASN A 401 6.63 11.53 -1.46
CA ASN A 401 5.31 11.72 -2.04
C ASN A 401 5.23 12.92 -2.97
N THR A 402 6.04 13.95 -2.74
CA THR A 402 6.23 15.04 -3.70
C THR A 402 6.79 14.52 -5.02
N GLY A 403 7.82 13.67 -4.96
CA GLY A 403 8.39 13.03 -6.15
C GLY A 403 7.40 12.12 -6.86
N LEU A 404 6.62 11.33 -6.12
CA LEU A 404 5.57 10.49 -6.68
C LEU A 404 4.44 11.30 -7.33
N ALA A 405 4.01 12.43 -6.74
CA ALA A 405 2.98 13.27 -7.33
C ALA A 405 3.45 13.87 -8.67
N ASP A 406 4.67 14.40 -8.72
CA ASP A 406 5.25 14.96 -9.93
C ASP A 406 5.56 13.90 -11.00
N ALA A 407 5.96 12.70 -10.57
CA ALA A 407 6.09 11.52 -11.42
C ALA A 407 4.74 11.16 -12.09
N GLY A 408 3.63 11.24 -11.35
CA GLY A 408 2.29 11.04 -11.89
C GLY A 408 1.90 12.08 -12.93
N ILE A 409 2.24 13.35 -12.71
CA ILE A 409 2.01 14.45 -13.66
C ILE A 409 2.79 14.21 -14.95
N ALA A 410 4.09 13.90 -14.85
CA ALA A 410 4.95 13.67 -16.01
C ALA A 410 4.57 12.41 -16.80
N ALA A 411 4.22 11.33 -16.12
CA ALA A 411 3.76 10.10 -16.78
C ALA A 411 2.48 10.34 -17.58
N TRP A 412 1.51 11.07 -17.01
CA TRP A 412 0.26 11.38 -17.71
C TRP A 412 0.44 12.39 -18.85
N ASP A 413 1.35 13.37 -18.73
CA ASP A 413 1.74 14.23 -19.85
C ASP A 413 2.24 13.39 -21.03
N ALA A 414 3.20 12.48 -20.80
CA ALA A 414 3.72 11.62 -21.86
C ALA A 414 2.62 10.72 -22.47
N LYS A 415 1.77 10.11 -21.63
CA LYS A 415 0.69 9.22 -22.07
C LYS A 415 -0.25 9.87 -23.07
N TYR A 416 -0.74 11.07 -22.77
CA TYR A 416 -1.71 11.76 -23.61
C TYR A 416 -1.08 12.63 -24.70
N VAL A 417 0.25 12.76 -24.72
CA VAL A 417 0.99 13.37 -25.85
C VAL A 417 1.36 12.32 -26.90
N TYR A 418 1.72 11.11 -26.47
CA TYR A 418 2.12 10.04 -27.38
C TYR A 418 0.99 9.10 -27.77
N GLU A 419 -0.03 8.97 -26.93
CA GLU A 419 -1.23 8.17 -27.18
C GLU A 419 -0.89 6.75 -27.65
N GLN A 420 0.17 6.13 -27.12
CA GLN A 420 0.62 4.83 -27.60
C GLN A 420 -0.38 3.71 -27.26
N LEU A 421 -0.65 2.83 -28.22
CA LEU A 421 -1.49 1.64 -28.08
C LEU A 421 -0.98 0.73 -26.96
N ARG A 422 -1.93 0.17 -26.22
CA ARG A 422 -1.65 -0.93 -25.27
C ARG A 422 -1.30 -2.21 -26.03
N PRO A 423 -0.49 -3.11 -25.43
CA PRO A 423 -0.12 -4.37 -26.06
C PRO A 423 -1.31 -5.22 -26.53
N ILE A 424 -2.41 -5.27 -25.79
CA ILE A 424 -3.62 -6.01 -26.20
C ILE A 424 -4.12 -5.60 -27.58
N THR A 425 -4.32 -4.30 -27.82
CA THR A 425 -4.77 -3.79 -29.11
C THR A 425 -3.68 -3.94 -30.16
N ALA A 426 -2.44 -3.57 -29.82
CA ALA A 426 -1.32 -3.63 -30.76
C ALA A 426 -1.02 -5.07 -31.27
N ILE A 427 -1.17 -6.09 -30.42
CA ILE A 427 -0.97 -7.50 -30.82
C ILE A 427 -2.15 -8.01 -31.63
N ARG A 428 -3.39 -7.69 -31.23
CA ARG A 428 -4.60 -8.14 -31.94
C ARG A 428 -4.71 -7.54 -33.32
N GLU A 429 -4.29 -6.30 -33.48
CA GLU A 429 -4.43 -5.50 -34.69
C GLU A 429 -3.10 -5.26 -35.42
N ALA A 430 -2.06 -6.06 -35.13
CA ALA A 430 -0.73 -5.85 -35.70
C ALA A 430 -0.71 -5.83 -37.25
N ASP A 431 -1.67 -6.45 -37.93
CA ASP A 431 -1.78 -6.38 -39.39
C ASP A 431 -2.05 -4.95 -39.92
N ALA A 432 -2.44 -4.01 -39.06
CA ALA A 432 -2.72 -2.61 -39.36
C ALA A 432 -1.57 -1.64 -39.01
N ASP A 433 -0.45 -2.12 -38.45
CA ASP A 433 0.63 -1.27 -37.94
C ASP A 433 1.71 -0.89 -38.98
N ASN A 434 1.59 -1.41 -40.22
CA ASN A 434 2.56 -1.28 -41.31
C ASN A 434 3.98 -1.80 -40.98
N ASN A 435 4.10 -2.78 -40.08
CA ASN A 435 5.35 -3.42 -39.71
C ASN A 435 5.36 -4.89 -40.15
N PRO A 436 6.24 -5.31 -41.08
CA PRO A 436 6.28 -6.69 -41.55
C PRO A 436 6.81 -7.69 -40.52
N ASN A 437 7.29 -7.22 -39.36
CA ASN A 437 7.88 -8.06 -38.30
C ASN A 437 6.94 -8.23 -37.08
N THR A 438 5.73 -7.68 -37.14
CA THR A 438 4.66 -7.94 -36.19
C THR A 438 3.66 -8.89 -36.85
N ILE A 439 3.02 -9.74 -36.04
CA ILE A 439 2.06 -10.73 -36.52
C ILE A 439 0.83 -10.63 -35.63
N ALA A 440 -0.34 -10.42 -36.23
CA ALA A 440 -1.58 -10.32 -35.47
C ALA A 440 -1.87 -11.63 -34.72
N ASP A 441 -2.40 -11.49 -33.51
CA ASP A 441 -3.06 -12.57 -32.78
C ASP A 441 -4.37 -12.03 -32.18
N PRO A 442 -5.49 -12.17 -32.92
CA PRO A 442 -6.78 -11.62 -32.50
C PRO A 442 -7.33 -12.19 -31.19
N THR A 443 -6.76 -13.32 -30.71
CA THR A 443 -7.19 -14.01 -29.48
C THR A 443 -6.26 -13.81 -28.31
N TRP A 444 -5.20 -13.02 -28.48
CA TRP A 444 -4.24 -12.77 -27.41
C TRP A 444 -4.88 -11.99 -26.26
N GLU A 445 -4.66 -12.44 -25.02
CA GLU A 445 -5.07 -11.76 -23.78
C GLU A 445 -3.86 -11.53 -22.88
N PRO A 446 -3.77 -10.37 -22.19
CA PRO A 446 -2.75 -10.11 -21.20
C PRO A 446 -3.01 -10.87 -19.88
N LEU A 447 -1.97 -11.08 -19.08
CA LEU A 447 -2.11 -11.67 -17.74
C LEU A 447 -2.84 -10.74 -16.75
N LEU A 448 -2.60 -9.43 -16.84
CA LEU A 448 -3.25 -8.42 -16.00
C LEU A 448 -4.27 -7.63 -16.81
N ASP A 449 -5.31 -7.16 -16.13
CA ASP A 449 -6.28 -6.24 -16.73
C ASP A 449 -5.58 -4.99 -17.26
N THR A 450 -5.96 -4.58 -18.48
CA THR A 450 -5.33 -3.43 -19.12
C THR A 450 -5.96 -2.12 -18.60
N PRO A 451 -5.18 -1.22 -17.97
CA PRO A 451 -5.75 0.01 -17.43
C PRO A 451 -6.19 1.01 -18.52
N PRO A 452 -7.24 1.82 -18.28
CA PRO A 452 -7.92 2.65 -19.29
C PRO A 452 -7.19 3.98 -19.58
N PHE A 453 -5.93 3.89 -19.99
CA PHE A 453 -5.08 5.01 -20.40
C PHE A 453 -3.97 4.55 -21.35
N PRO A 454 -3.35 5.44 -22.15
CA PRO A 454 -2.29 5.09 -23.09
C PRO A 454 -1.08 4.39 -22.47
N ASP A 455 -0.33 3.68 -23.30
CA ASP A 455 0.78 2.83 -22.91
C ASP A 455 2.00 3.64 -22.40
N TYR A 456 2.56 4.48 -23.25
CA TYR A 456 3.88 5.10 -23.03
C TYR A 456 3.76 6.48 -22.38
N LEU A 457 4.33 6.74 -21.20
CA LEU A 457 5.23 5.88 -20.39
C LEU A 457 4.49 4.98 -19.40
N SER A 458 5.11 3.89 -18.97
CA SER A 458 4.60 3.03 -17.90
C SER A 458 4.53 3.80 -16.58
N GLY A 459 3.32 3.96 -16.03
CA GLY A 459 3.10 4.73 -14.79
C GLY A 459 3.82 4.11 -13.60
N HIS A 460 3.69 2.78 -13.42
CA HIS A 460 4.46 2.02 -12.42
C HIS A 460 5.95 2.30 -12.53
N SER A 461 6.51 2.33 -13.74
CA SER A 461 7.95 2.51 -13.93
C SER A 461 8.40 3.93 -13.58
N VAL A 462 7.61 4.95 -13.93
CA VAL A 462 7.89 6.35 -13.56
C VAL A 462 7.78 6.56 -12.05
N PHE A 463 6.76 5.99 -11.39
CA PHE A 463 6.68 6.01 -9.92
C PHE A 463 7.85 5.25 -9.27
N GLY A 464 8.22 4.08 -9.80
CA GLY A 464 9.30 3.25 -9.27
C GLY A 464 10.67 3.89 -9.42
N GLY A 465 10.96 4.51 -10.57
CA GLY A 465 12.20 5.28 -10.76
C GLY A 465 12.28 6.47 -9.80
N ALA A 466 11.18 7.22 -9.62
CA ALA A 466 11.17 8.37 -8.72
C ALA A 466 11.35 7.95 -7.25
N ALA A 467 10.61 6.94 -6.81
CA ALA A 467 10.69 6.43 -5.45
C ALA A 467 12.08 5.81 -5.17
N SER A 468 12.60 4.98 -6.06
CA SER A 468 13.91 4.36 -5.87
C SER A 468 15.03 5.39 -5.79
N ALA A 469 15.05 6.40 -6.67
CA ALA A 469 16.04 7.47 -6.61
C ALA A 469 15.97 8.24 -5.28
N ILE A 470 14.77 8.59 -4.81
CA ILE A 470 14.59 9.31 -3.54
C ILE A 470 15.02 8.45 -2.35
N LEU A 471 14.57 7.19 -2.29
CA LEU A 471 14.90 6.27 -1.20
C LEU A 471 16.39 5.92 -1.19
N ALA A 472 17.01 5.74 -2.36
CA ALA A 472 18.45 5.53 -2.49
C ALA A 472 19.26 6.73 -1.98
N ARG A 473 18.77 7.96 -2.18
CA ARG A 473 19.41 9.16 -1.63
C ARG A 473 19.19 9.34 -0.14
N PHE A 474 18.07 8.86 0.39
CA PHE A 474 17.75 8.96 1.81
C PHE A 474 18.47 7.89 2.64
N PHE A 475 18.46 6.63 2.20
CA PHE A 475 18.95 5.48 2.95
C PHE A 475 20.23 4.84 2.39
N GLY A 476 20.59 5.15 1.14
CA GLY A 476 21.61 4.44 0.37
C GLY A 476 20.98 3.33 -0.49
N ASP A 477 21.36 3.25 -1.77
CA ASP A 477 20.71 2.34 -2.74
C ASP A 477 20.77 0.87 -2.31
N ASN A 478 21.92 0.39 -1.81
CA ASN A 478 22.13 -1.00 -1.38
C ASN A 478 21.50 -1.33 -0.01
N THR A 479 20.35 -0.72 0.31
CA THR A 479 19.57 -1.05 1.50
C THR A 479 18.72 -2.27 1.22
N SER A 480 18.96 -3.36 1.95
CA SER A 480 18.15 -4.57 1.83
C SER A 480 16.89 -4.50 2.70
N TYR A 481 15.79 -5.02 2.20
CA TYR A 481 14.50 -5.06 2.91
C TYR A 481 13.61 -6.18 2.37
N ASP A 482 12.66 -6.59 3.20
CA ASP A 482 11.56 -7.47 2.83
C ASP A 482 10.29 -6.64 2.72
N ILE A 483 9.52 -6.88 1.66
CA ILE A 483 8.23 -6.20 1.46
C ILE A 483 7.13 -7.24 1.20
N PRO A 484 6.04 -7.22 1.98
CA PRO A 484 4.87 -8.03 1.72
C PRO A 484 4.05 -7.59 0.50
N SER A 485 3.19 -8.48 0.01
CA SER A 485 2.20 -8.15 -1.01
C SER A 485 0.79 -7.95 -0.43
N GLN A 486 0.13 -6.85 -0.79
CA GLN A 486 -1.32 -6.70 -0.64
C GLN A 486 -2.08 -7.56 -1.66
N GLU A 487 -1.52 -7.70 -2.87
CA GLU A 487 -2.11 -8.45 -3.98
C GLU A 487 -2.06 -9.96 -3.77
N LEU A 488 -0.99 -10.44 -3.13
CA LEU A 488 -0.73 -11.85 -2.86
C LEU A 488 -0.55 -12.10 -1.36
N PRO A 489 -1.65 -12.24 -0.58
CA PRO A 489 -1.57 -12.47 0.85
C PRO A 489 -0.69 -13.69 1.20
N GLY A 490 0.33 -13.47 2.03
CA GLY A 490 1.29 -14.51 2.44
C GLY A 490 2.55 -14.57 1.58
N VAL A 491 2.63 -13.82 0.48
CA VAL A 491 3.84 -13.62 -0.33
C VAL A 491 4.58 -12.37 0.15
N SER A 492 5.90 -12.50 0.25
CA SER A 492 6.84 -11.42 0.51
C SER A 492 7.99 -11.53 -0.48
N ARG A 493 8.54 -10.40 -0.91
CA ARG A 493 9.72 -10.34 -1.77
C ARG A 493 10.84 -9.57 -1.08
N SER A 494 12.06 -10.05 -1.26
CA SER A 494 13.28 -9.49 -0.67
C SER A 494 14.08 -8.77 -1.74
N TYR A 495 14.54 -7.56 -1.44
CA TYR A 495 15.37 -6.77 -2.35
C TYR A 495 16.69 -6.41 -1.68
N GLY A 496 17.77 -6.39 -2.48
CA GLY A 496 19.09 -5.93 -2.06
C GLY A 496 19.30 -4.43 -2.26
N SER A 497 18.51 -3.81 -3.13
CA SER A 497 18.53 -2.37 -3.39
C SER A 497 17.16 -1.82 -3.83
N PHE A 498 16.98 -0.50 -3.74
CA PHE A 498 15.79 0.16 -4.28
C PHE A 498 15.77 0.15 -5.81
N SER A 499 16.93 0.29 -6.46
CA SER A 499 17.08 0.13 -7.91
C SER A 499 16.61 -1.23 -8.39
N GLN A 500 16.97 -2.31 -7.68
CA GLN A 500 16.51 -3.66 -7.99
C GLN A 500 14.98 -3.78 -7.91
N ALA A 501 14.36 -3.18 -6.89
CA ALA A 501 12.90 -3.18 -6.76
C ALA A 501 12.22 -2.35 -7.86
N ALA A 502 12.81 -1.22 -8.27
CA ALA A 502 12.29 -0.41 -9.37
C ALA A 502 12.36 -1.13 -10.72
N ASP A 503 13.46 -1.84 -10.99
CA ASP A 503 13.62 -2.68 -12.17
C ASP A 503 12.59 -3.82 -12.18
N GLU A 504 12.40 -4.53 -11.06
CA GLU A 504 11.41 -5.60 -10.98
C GLU A 504 9.97 -5.07 -11.11
N ASN A 505 9.68 -3.91 -10.52
CA ASN A 505 8.42 -3.19 -10.69
C ASN A 505 8.18 -2.82 -12.16
N ALA A 506 9.21 -2.41 -12.90
CA ALA A 506 9.10 -2.09 -14.32
C ALA A 506 8.88 -3.35 -15.16
N ASP A 507 9.67 -4.40 -14.94
CA ASP A 507 9.56 -5.70 -15.61
C ASP A 507 8.20 -6.39 -15.36
N SER A 508 7.60 -6.18 -14.19
CA SER A 508 6.28 -6.72 -13.84
C SER A 508 5.22 -6.38 -14.89
N ARG A 509 5.33 -5.21 -15.53
CA ARG A 509 4.34 -4.73 -16.51
C ARG A 509 4.51 -5.36 -17.87
N LEU A 510 5.73 -5.80 -18.20
CA LEU A 510 6.00 -6.65 -19.36
C LEU A 510 5.41 -8.06 -19.12
N PHE A 511 5.68 -8.64 -17.95
CA PHE A 511 5.15 -9.97 -17.59
C PHE A 511 3.64 -9.99 -17.44
N GLY A 512 3.04 -8.87 -17.02
CA GLY A 512 1.60 -8.66 -16.97
C GLY A 512 0.94 -8.45 -18.33
N GLY A 513 1.70 -8.23 -19.41
CA GLY A 513 1.16 -8.02 -20.75
C GLY A 513 0.57 -6.63 -20.99
N VAL A 514 0.86 -5.65 -20.15
CA VAL A 514 0.19 -4.33 -20.16
C VAL A 514 1.08 -3.19 -20.63
N HIS A 515 2.39 -3.42 -20.75
CA HIS A 515 3.36 -2.47 -21.30
C HIS A 515 4.39 -3.12 -22.23
N ILE A 516 4.78 -2.41 -23.30
CA ILE A 516 6.01 -2.76 -24.04
C ILE A 516 7.23 -2.38 -23.21
N ASN A 517 8.34 -3.08 -23.38
CA ASN A 517 9.50 -2.93 -22.51
C ASN A 517 10.15 -1.52 -22.54
N SER A 518 10.04 -0.78 -23.65
CA SER A 518 10.56 0.61 -23.73
C SER A 518 9.74 1.57 -22.88
N ALA A 519 8.42 1.39 -22.77
CA ALA A 519 7.60 2.20 -21.87
C ALA A 519 8.03 2.02 -20.40
N ASN A 520 8.56 0.84 -20.07
CA ASN A 520 9.09 0.52 -18.75
C ASN A 520 10.47 1.15 -18.53
N VAL A 521 11.45 0.84 -19.40
CA VAL A 521 12.83 1.33 -19.30
C VAL A 521 12.90 2.86 -19.34
N ASP A 522 12.23 3.49 -20.31
CA ASP A 522 12.19 4.94 -20.41
C ASP A 522 11.41 5.54 -19.22
N GLY A 523 10.41 4.80 -18.71
CA GLY A 523 9.66 5.18 -17.51
C GLY A 523 10.54 5.22 -16.25
N VAL A 524 11.35 4.19 -15.99
CA VAL A 524 12.31 4.18 -14.86
C VAL A 524 13.27 5.36 -14.98
N SER A 525 13.88 5.55 -16.15
CA SER A 525 14.83 6.65 -16.40
C SER A 525 14.22 8.04 -16.17
N VAL A 526 12.98 8.26 -16.62
CA VAL A 526 12.26 9.53 -16.37
C VAL A 526 11.93 9.67 -14.88
N GLY A 527 11.48 8.59 -14.24
CA GLY A 527 11.24 8.56 -12.80
C GLY A 527 12.49 8.95 -12.00
N GLU A 528 13.64 8.35 -12.29
CA GLU A 528 14.91 8.65 -11.62
C GLU A 528 15.32 10.11 -11.78
N GLN A 529 15.16 10.68 -12.98
CA GLN A 529 15.41 12.11 -13.22
C GLN A 529 14.52 12.99 -12.34
N ILE A 530 13.23 12.67 -12.26
CA ILE A 530 12.26 13.38 -11.41
C ILE A 530 12.63 13.24 -9.94
N GLY A 531 12.89 12.01 -9.47
CA GLY A 531 13.24 11.75 -8.07
C GLY A 531 14.50 12.48 -7.63
N ASN A 532 15.53 12.50 -8.47
CA ASN A 532 16.76 13.25 -8.20
C ASN A 532 16.51 14.76 -8.20
N PHE A 533 15.79 15.28 -9.21
CA PHE A 533 15.46 16.71 -9.30
C PHE A 533 14.65 17.17 -8.11
N VAL A 534 13.61 16.42 -7.72
CA VAL A 534 12.77 16.72 -6.57
C VAL A 534 13.61 16.75 -5.30
N PHE A 535 14.44 15.73 -5.05
CA PHE A 535 15.27 15.69 -3.85
C PHE A 535 16.27 16.87 -3.78
N ASP A 536 16.86 17.29 -4.91
CA ASP A 536 17.77 18.43 -4.95
C ASP A 536 17.09 19.79 -4.75
N ASN A 537 15.80 19.89 -5.05
CA ASN A 537 15.02 21.12 -4.97
C ASN A 537 13.95 21.10 -3.87
N PHE A 538 13.95 20.06 -3.02
CA PHE A 538 13.03 19.94 -1.90
C PHE A 538 13.45 20.88 -0.77
N GLY A 539 12.55 21.80 -0.38
CA GLY A 539 12.78 22.87 0.60
C GLY A 539 12.46 22.46 2.03
#